data_AF-A0A1U7XXN2-F1
#
_entry.id   AF-A0A1U7XXN2-F1
#
_cell.length_a   1.000
_cell.length_b   1.000
_cell.length_c   1.000
_cell.angle_alpha   90.00
_cell.angle_beta   90.00
_cell.angle_gamma   90.00
#
_symmetry.space_group_name_H-M   'P 1'
#
loop_
_entity.id
_entity.type
_entity.pdbx_description
1 polymer ?
#
loop_
_entity_poly.entity_id
_entity_poly.type
_entity_poly.pdbx_seq_one_letter_code
_entity_poly.pdbx_strand_id
1 'polypeptide(L)'
;MGIKGKLIASMEVKSERLVRLLAQNITKMLMIIDGREKFIKHTIEATDPQKKSVTWKVIEGDLLELYNSFTIVTSIEDQWITWTFVYEKKTEDTPEPLAFMGVVLDMTKDVEGHLLKK
;
A
#
# COMPACT_ATOMS: atom_id res chain seq x y z
N MET A 1 -15.92 8.61 -17.63
CA MET A 1 -16.28 8.06 -16.30
C MET A 1 -15.17 7.08 -15.96
N GLY A 2 -14.44 7.25 -14.86
CA GLY A 2 -13.36 6.31 -14.54
C GLY A 2 -13.90 4.97 -14.06
N ILE A 3 -13.08 3.92 -14.16
CA ILE A 3 -13.47 2.55 -13.77
C ILE A 3 -12.94 2.26 -12.39
N LYS A 4 -13.84 1.98 -11.46
CA LYS A 4 -13.49 1.62 -10.09
C LYS A 4 -13.00 0.17 -10.04
N GLY A 5 -11.91 -0.04 -9.32
CA GLY A 5 -11.33 -1.35 -9.09
C GLY A 5 -10.92 -1.53 -7.64
N LYS A 6 -10.71 -2.80 -7.26
CA LYS A 6 -10.22 -3.21 -5.96
C LYS A 6 -9.26 -4.37 -6.13
N LEU A 7 -8.07 -4.25 -5.55
CA LEU A 7 -7.07 -5.31 -5.52
C LEU A 7 -6.75 -5.63 -4.06
N ILE A 8 -6.66 -6.92 -3.71
CA ILE A 8 -6.42 -7.37 -2.34
C ILE A 8 -5.33 -8.43 -2.37
N ALA A 9 -4.38 -8.35 -1.44
CA ALA A 9 -3.41 -9.39 -1.18
C ALA A 9 -3.17 -9.51 0.33
N SER A 10 -2.97 -10.74 0.79
CA SER A 10 -2.67 -11.02 2.19
C SER A 10 -1.43 -11.88 2.29
N MET A 11 -0.66 -11.70 3.36
CA MET A 11 0.48 -12.56 3.68
C MET A 11 0.56 -12.80 5.18
N GLU A 12 1.15 -13.94 5.55
CA GLU A 12 1.45 -14.24 6.93
C GLU A 12 2.59 -13.35 7.43
N VAL A 13 2.44 -12.83 8.64
CA VAL A 13 3.41 -12.02 9.38
C VAL A 13 3.52 -12.52 10.81
N LYS A 14 4.73 -12.52 11.32
CA LYS A 14 5.11 -12.92 12.68
C LYS A 14 5.16 -11.74 13.65
N SER A 15 5.21 -10.50 13.14
CA SER A 15 5.35 -9.30 13.98
C SER A 15 4.10 -8.43 13.99
N GLU A 16 3.44 -8.33 15.15
CA GLU A 16 2.30 -7.41 15.36
C GLU A 16 2.70 -5.92 15.34
N ARG A 17 4.00 -5.61 15.34
CA ARG A 17 4.49 -4.22 15.36
C ARG A 17 4.48 -3.55 14.00
N LEU A 18 4.23 -4.31 12.91
CA LEU A 18 4.27 -3.82 11.54
C LEU A 18 3.35 -2.61 11.30
N VAL A 19 2.07 -2.72 11.64
CA VAL A 19 1.10 -1.62 11.42
C VAL A 19 1.50 -0.35 12.16
N ARG A 20 2.10 -0.46 13.36
CA ARG A 20 2.57 0.72 14.10
C ARG A 20 3.72 1.43 13.41
N LEU A 21 4.61 0.69 12.74
CA LEU A 21 5.67 1.30 11.93
C LEU A 21 5.10 1.93 10.66
N LEU A 22 4.19 1.23 9.98
CA LEU A 22 3.56 1.73 8.76
C LEU A 22 2.71 2.99 9.02
N ALA A 23 2.12 3.12 10.22
CA ALA A 23 1.38 4.29 10.64
C ALA A 23 2.25 5.53 10.94
N GLN A 24 3.59 5.43 10.86
CA GLN A 24 4.45 6.60 11.03
C GLN A 24 4.35 7.49 9.78
N ASN A 25 4.26 8.80 9.99
CA ASN A 25 4.07 9.76 8.89
C ASN A 25 5.32 9.80 7.97
N ILE A 26 5.30 8.98 6.92
CA ILE A 26 6.21 9.06 5.78
C ILE A 26 5.40 9.59 4.61
N THR A 27 5.53 10.88 4.30
CA THR A 27 4.67 11.52 3.28
C THR A 27 5.05 11.14 1.85
N LYS A 28 6.27 10.66 1.60
CA LYS A 28 6.76 10.32 0.25
C LYS A 28 7.47 8.96 0.26
N MET A 29 7.11 8.09 -0.67
CA MET A 29 7.75 6.80 -0.90
C MET A 29 8.39 6.77 -2.29
N LEU A 30 9.64 6.32 -2.37
CA LEU A 30 10.35 6.02 -3.62
C LEU A 30 10.39 4.52 -3.80
N MET A 31 10.21 4.05 -5.03
CA MET A 31 10.17 2.63 -5.37
C MET A 31 10.67 2.40 -6.78
N ILE A 32 11.18 1.19 -7.04
CA ILE A 32 11.54 0.76 -8.39
C ILE A 32 10.42 -0.16 -8.90
N ILE A 33 9.80 0.20 -10.01
CA ILE A 33 8.82 -0.64 -10.73
C ILE A 33 9.35 -0.83 -12.15
N ASP A 34 9.49 -2.07 -12.58
CA ASP A 34 10.00 -2.45 -13.91
C ASP A 34 11.32 -1.75 -14.28
N GLY A 35 12.22 -1.65 -13.31
CA GLY A 35 13.55 -1.02 -13.47
C GLY A 35 13.52 0.51 -13.53
N ARG A 36 12.38 1.16 -13.32
CA ARG A 36 12.25 2.62 -13.30
C ARG A 36 11.94 3.13 -11.90
N GLU A 37 12.57 4.23 -11.53
CA GLU A 37 12.22 4.94 -10.31
C GLU A 37 10.83 5.57 -10.45
N LYS A 38 10.04 5.40 -9.39
CA LYS A 38 8.67 5.87 -9.23
C LYS A 38 8.52 6.44 -7.83
N PHE A 39 7.63 7.40 -7.67
CA PHE A 39 7.30 7.95 -6.36
C PHE A 39 5.80 8.08 -6.16
N ILE A 40 5.39 8.02 -4.89
CA ILE A 40 4.07 8.44 -4.46
C ILE A 40 4.21 9.36 -3.26
N LYS A 41 3.35 10.38 -3.19
CA LYS A 41 3.07 11.07 -1.93
C LYS A 41 1.70 10.69 -1.44
N HIS A 42 1.60 10.47 -0.14
CA HIS A 42 0.36 10.07 0.48
C HIS A 42 0.17 10.76 1.83
N THR A 43 -1.07 10.79 2.27
CA THR A 43 -1.45 11.20 3.62
C THR A 43 -2.17 10.06 4.31
N ILE A 44 -2.02 9.96 5.63
CA ILE A 44 -2.88 9.10 6.44
C ILE A 44 -4.27 9.74 6.45
N GLU A 45 -5.28 9.00 5.98
CA GLU A 45 -6.68 9.42 5.97
C GLU A 45 -7.41 8.90 7.21
N ALA A 46 -7.06 7.70 7.68
CA ALA A 46 -7.61 7.12 8.90
C ALA A 46 -6.66 6.11 9.54
N THR A 47 -6.78 5.95 10.85
CA THR A 47 -6.19 4.85 11.62
C THR A 47 -7.26 4.25 12.52
N ASP A 48 -7.38 2.93 12.53
CA ASP A 48 -8.27 2.19 13.42
C ASP A 48 -7.42 1.26 14.32
N PRO A 49 -7.14 1.66 15.57
CA PRO A 49 -6.36 0.85 16.50
C PRO A 49 -7.02 -0.49 16.84
N GLN A 50 -8.36 -0.59 16.83
CA GLN A 50 -9.07 -1.81 17.17
C GLN A 50 -8.92 -2.85 16.05
N LYS A 51 -9.03 -2.41 14.80
CA LYS A 51 -8.84 -3.26 13.61
C LYS A 51 -7.39 -3.37 13.16
N LYS A 52 -6.44 -2.80 13.94
CA LYS A 52 -5.02 -2.67 13.58
C LYS A 52 -4.86 -2.22 12.12
N SER A 53 -5.60 -1.20 11.73
CA SER A 53 -5.74 -0.77 10.33
C SER A 53 -5.31 0.66 10.12
N VAL A 54 -4.77 0.92 8.92
CA VAL A 54 -4.39 2.25 8.46
C VAL A 54 -4.87 2.42 7.03
N THR A 55 -5.39 3.60 6.73
CA THR A 55 -5.80 4.03 5.39
C THR A 55 -4.95 5.20 4.96
N TRP A 56 -4.33 5.08 3.80
CA TRP A 56 -3.58 6.12 3.14
C TRP A 56 -4.25 6.53 1.84
N LYS A 57 -4.27 7.83 1.57
CA LYS A 57 -4.70 8.39 0.30
C LYS A 57 -3.51 8.91 -0.47
N VAL A 58 -3.34 8.47 -1.71
CA VAL A 58 -2.32 9.00 -2.62
C VAL A 58 -2.79 10.39 -3.08
N ILE A 59 -1.91 11.38 -2.93
CA ILE A 59 -2.19 12.79 -3.25
C ILE A 59 -1.29 13.33 -4.36
N GLU A 60 -0.18 12.66 -4.66
CA GLU A 60 0.75 13.03 -5.74
C GLU A 60 1.56 11.80 -6.18
N GLY A 61 2.14 11.86 -7.38
CA GLY A 61 3.12 10.88 -7.88
C GLY A 61 2.59 9.99 -9.00
N ASP A 62 3.42 9.04 -9.40
CA ASP A 62 3.26 8.27 -10.64
C ASP A 62 1.96 7.46 -10.72
N LEU A 63 1.40 7.02 -9.58
CA LEU A 63 0.10 6.32 -9.59
C LEU A 63 -1.01 7.24 -10.10
N LEU A 64 -0.98 8.53 -9.77
CA LEU A 64 -2.02 9.46 -10.22
C LEU A 64 -1.87 9.88 -11.69
N GLU A 65 -0.81 9.42 -12.39
CA GLU A 65 -0.73 9.52 -13.85
C GLU A 65 -1.67 8.52 -14.53
N LEU A 66 -1.89 7.36 -13.92
CA LEU A 66 -2.70 6.26 -14.44
C LEU A 66 -4.10 6.15 -13.79
N TYR A 67 -4.21 6.53 -12.52
CA TYR A 67 -5.44 6.43 -11.75
C TYR A 67 -5.96 7.83 -11.36
N ASN A 68 -7.27 8.05 -11.46
CA ASN A 68 -7.94 9.27 -10.96
C ASN A 68 -7.88 9.36 -9.43
N SER A 69 -7.96 8.22 -8.75
CA SER A 69 -7.83 8.12 -7.30
C SER A 69 -7.17 6.79 -6.92
N PHE A 70 -6.44 6.80 -5.80
CA PHE A 70 -5.79 5.61 -5.27
C PHE A 70 -5.73 5.70 -3.73
N THR A 71 -6.39 4.75 -3.08
CA THR A 71 -6.42 4.59 -1.62
C THR A 71 -5.82 3.23 -1.28
N ILE A 72 -4.91 3.23 -0.32
CA ILE A 72 -4.23 2.04 0.19
C ILE A 72 -4.75 1.81 1.59
N VAL A 73 -5.18 0.60 1.89
CA VAL A 73 -5.60 0.19 3.23
C VAL A 73 -4.77 -1.01 3.64
N THR A 74 -4.28 -1.03 4.87
CA THR A 74 -3.77 -2.25 5.49
C THR A 74 -4.57 -2.57 6.74
N SER A 75 -4.69 -3.85 7.07
CA SER A 75 -5.16 -4.33 8.37
C SER A 75 -4.35 -5.54 8.80
N ILE A 76 -4.22 -5.75 10.11
CA ILE A 76 -3.71 -7.02 10.66
C ILE A 76 -4.81 -7.71 11.46
N GLU A 77 -5.05 -8.95 11.10
CA GLU A 77 -5.90 -9.88 11.84
C GLU A 77 -5.10 -11.14 12.12
N ASP A 78 -5.01 -11.54 13.39
CA ASP A 78 -4.11 -12.58 13.86
C ASP A 78 -2.66 -12.41 13.34
N GLN A 79 -2.18 -13.37 12.55
CA GLN A 79 -0.87 -13.39 11.92
C GLN A 79 -0.93 -13.04 10.43
N TRP A 80 -1.98 -12.35 9.98
CA TRP A 80 -2.14 -11.98 8.58
C TRP A 80 -2.23 -10.48 8.40
N ILE A 81 -1.33 -9.94 7.59
CA ILE A 81 -1.47 -8.57 7.08
C ILE A 81 -2.20 -8.63 5.74
N THR A 82 -3.21 -7.78 5.58
CA THR A 82 -3.98 -7.64 4.35
C THR A 82 -3.81 -6.24 3.80
N TRP A 83 -3.31 -6.14 2.57
CA TRP A 83 -3.26 -4.92 1.80
C TRP A 83 -4.41 -4.87 0.81
N THR A 84 -5.12 -3.75 0.79
CA THR A 84 -6.22 -3.47 -0.13
C THR A 84 -5.96 -2.16 -0.86
N PHE A 85 -5.96 -2.21 -2.18
CA PHE A 85 -5.96 -1.02 -3.04
C PHE A 85 -7.37 -0.78 -3.55
N VAL A 86 -7.87 0.44 -3.37
CA VAL A 86 -9.11 0.92 -3.96
C VAL A 86 -8.75 2.06 -4.89
N TYR A 87 -9.10 1.93 -6.17
CA TYR A 87 -8.65 2.86 -7.20
C TYR A 87 -9.72 3.13 -8.25
N GLU A 88 -9.55 4.23 -8.95
CA GLU A 88 -10.33 4.57 -10.13
C GLU A 88 -9.37 4.76 -11.31
N LYS A 89 -9.44 3.89 -12.31
CA LYS A 89 -8.64 3.98 -13.54
C LYS A 89 -9.06 5.19 -14.37
N LYS A 90 -8.09 5.84 -15.01
CA LYS A 90 -8.37 6.92 -15.98
C LYS A 90 -9.01 6.40 -17.26
N THR A 91 -8.57 5.22 -17.72
CA THR A 91 -9.04 4.58 -18.96
C THR A 91 -9.23 3.08 -18.76
N GLU A 92 -9.97 2.44 -19.67
CA GLU A 92 -10.12 0.97 -19.70
C GLU A 92 -8.78 0.24 -19.84
N ASP A 93 -7.87 0.81 -20.64
CA ASP A 93 -6.54 0.24 -20.89
C ASP A 93 -5.56 0.39 -19.72
N THR A 94 -5.93 1.14 -18.67
CA THR A 94 -5.08 1.28 -17.49
C THR A 94 -4.91 -0.10 -16.83
N PRO A 95 -3.66 -0.57 -16.63
CA PRO A 95 -3.41 -1.90 -16.08
C PRO A 95 -3.88 -2.00 -14.63
N GLU A 96 -4.04 -3.23 -14.15
CA GLU A 96 -4.19 -3.47 -12.72
C GLU A 96 -2.87 -3.15 -11.98
N PRO A 97 -2.91 -2.61 -10.75
CA PRO A 97 -1.72 -2.20 -10.00
C PRO A 97 -0.95 -3.39 -9.40
N LEU A 98 -0.81 -4.50 -10.14
CA LEU A 98 -0.17 -5.74 -9.68
C LEU A 98 1.31 -5.56 -9.38
N ALA A 99 2.04 -4.82 -10.23
CA ALA A 99 3.46 -4.54 -10.00
C ALA A 99 3.66 -3.71 -8.72
N PHE A 100 2.81 -2.72 -8.49
CA PHE A 100 2.82 -1.93 -7.26
C PHE A 100 2.46 -2.78 -6.03
N MET A 101 1.50 -3.71 -6.16
CA MET A 101 1.18 -4.66 -5.08
C MET A 101 2.41 -5.51 -4.74
N GLY A 102 3.13 -6.02 -5.74
CA GLY A 102 4.38 -6.76 -5.53
C GLY A 102 5.39 -5.98 -4.67
N VAL A 103 5.63 -4.70 -5.01
CA VAL A 103 6.51 -3.81 -4.23
C VAL A 103 6.06 -3.68 -2.77
N VAL A 104 4.76 -3.46 -2.53
CA VAL A 104 4.22 -3.32 -1.16
C VAL A 104 4.38 -4.62 -0.36
N LEU A 105 4.18 -5.78 -1.00
CA LEU A 105 4.39 -7.07 -0.36
C LEU A 105 5.87 -7.30 -0.01
N ASP A 106 6.79 -6.98 -0.92
CA ASP A 106 8.22 -7.14 -0.67
C ASP A 106 8.74 -6.17 0.39
N MET A 107 8.29 -4.91 0.36
CA MET A 107 8.56 -3.94 1.43
C MET A 107 8.07 -4.47 2.79
N THR A 108 6.88 -5.08 2.84
CA THR A 108 6.33 -5.65 4.08
C THR A 108 7.24 -6.75 4.63
N LYS A 109 7.74 -7.64 3.77
CA LYS A 109 8.69 -8.70 4.17
C LYS A 109 10.02 -8.13 4.65
N ASP A 110 10.53 -7.09 4.01
CA ASP A 110 11.79 -6.46 4.40
C ASP A 110 11.69 -5.78 5.78
N VAL A 111 10.61 -5.04 6.01
CA VAL A 111 10.33 -4.41 7.32
C VAL A 111 10.13 -5.49 8.38
N GLU A 112 9.40 -6.56 8.08
CA GLU A 112 9.25 -7.69 9.00
C GLU A 112 10.59 -8.36 9.31
N GLY A 113 11.39 -8.64 8.29
CA GLY A 113 12.72 -9.23 8.44
C GLY A 113 13.61 -8.38 9.32
N HIS A 114 13.52 -7.05 9.22
CA HIS A 114 14.21 -6.12 10.11
C HIS A 114 13.67 -6.19 11.54
N LEU A 115 12.35 -6.27 11.73
CA LEU A 115 11.73 -6.39 13.06
C LEU A 115 12.05 -7.72 13.77
N LEU A 116 12.26 -8.79 13.02
CA LEU A 116 12.58 -10.11 13.56
C LEU A 116 14.08 -10.29 13.84
N LYS A 117 14.94 -9.52 13.18
CA LYS A 117 16.36 -9.40 13.50
C LYS A 117 16.49 -8.55 14.76
N LYS A 118 16.60 -9.20 15.91
CA LYS A 118 17.07 -8.57 17.15
C LYS A 118 18.50 -8.08 17.00
#